data_AF-A0A846U2E6-F1
#
_entry.id   AF-A0A846U2E6-F1
#
_cell.length_a   1.000
_cell.length_b   1.000
_cell.length_c   1.000
_cell.angle_alpha   90.00
_cell.angle_beta   90.00
_cell.angle_gamma   90.00
#
_symmetry.space_group_name_H-M   'P 1'
#
loop_
_entity.id
_entity.type
_entity.pdbx_description
1 polymer ?
#
loop_
_entity_poly.entity_id
_entity_poly.type
_entity_poly.pdbx_seq_one_letter_code
_entity_poly.pdbx_strand_id
1 'polypeptide(L)'
;MRKIFKLLSTSLVLLNSSIVLVGCRPTTLGEIWIITEGGDLFDKAFNQQVLEGSQDFVETFNANREVISNIPGFEQWKDQPARIKWIISKDGELATLQNNYNIASYAGAKTIICAGYRHIPALTPEIQKIYADLGVRFILIDSLIKNPINLAGITYAAEKSSYLAALAGAIWLVANHEKYQSNGLKMSTFGAIPTDVVVENMIGYYWGVYYFNLKKLMIAIS
;
A
#
# COMPACT_ATOMS: atom_id res chain seq x y z
N MET A 1 4.65 24.42 -65.57
CA MET A 1 5.04 24.52 -64.14
C MET A 1 3.87 24.48 -63.15
N ARG A 2 2.75 25.19 -63.36
CA ARG A 2 1.57 25.15 -62.45
C ARG A 2 0.92 23.77 -62.23
N LYS A 3 1.01 22.85 -63.19
CA LYS A 3 0.45 21.49 -63.06
C LYS A 3 1.33 20.54 -62.22
N ILE A 4 2.65 20.76 -62.20
CA ILE A 4 3.61 19.97 -61.41
C ILE A 4 3.53 20.36 -59.92
N PHE A 5 3.36 21.66 -59.63
CA PHE A 5 3.17 22.14 -58.25
C PHE A 5 1.89 21.63 -57.58
N LYS A 6 0.79 21.42 -58.35
CA LYS A 6 -0.45 20.85 -57.81
C LYS A 6 -0.33 19.36 -57.46
N LEU A 7 0.48 18.62 -58.20
CA LEU A 7 0.76 17.20 -57.94
C LEU A 7 1.68 16.99 -56.72
N LEU A 8 2.65 17.87 -56.52
CA LEU A 8 3.50 17.84 -55.32
C LEU A 8 2.74 18.26 -54.04
N SER A 9 1.77 19.18 -54.12
CA SER A 9 1.01 19.59 -52.92
C SER A 9 -0.04 18.56 -52.47
N THR A 10 -0.58 17.75 -53.37
CA THR A 10 -1.51 16.64 -53.01
C THR A 10 -0.77 15.42 -52.45
N SER A 11 0.49 15.22 -52.86
CA SER A 11 1.31 14.10 -52.36
C SER A 11 1.81 14.33 -50.93
N LEU A 12 1.96 15.59 -50.48
CA LEU A 12 2.42 15.91 -49.13
C LEU A 12 1.32 15.77 -48.04
N VAL A 13 0.04 15.86 -48.44
CA VAL A 13 -1.10 15.69 -47.52
C VAL A 13 -1.46 14.22 -47.32
N LEU A 14 -1.14 13.35 -48.28
CA LEU A 14 -1.40 11.90 -48.18
C LEU A 14 -0.29 11.11 -47.44
N LEU A 15 0.86 11.74 -47.15
CA LEU A 15 1.96 11.11 -46.40
C LEU A 15 1.93 11.37 -44.89
N ASN A 16 1.01 12.23 -44.39
CA ASN A 16 0.89 12.54 -42.96
C ASN A 16 -0.31 11.87 -42.27
N SER A 17 -1.08 11.01 -42.97
CA SER A 17 -2.34 10.47 -42.44
C SER A 17 -2.22 9.12 -41.73
N SER A 18 -1.04 8.49 -41.67
CA SER A 18 -0.95 7.08 -41.27
C SER A 18 0.34 6.76 -40.53
N ILE A 19 0.50 7.30 -39.32
CA ILE A 19 1.05 6.65 -38.12
C ILE A 19 0.75 7.63 -36.96
N VAL A 20 -0.52 7.81 -36.62
CA VAL A 20 -0.81 7.89 -35.19
C VAL A 20 -0.79 6.43 -34.78
N LEU A 21 0.38 5.95 -34.35
CA LEU A 21 0.42 4.83 -33.42
C LEU A 21 -0.36 5.31 -32.20
N VAL A 22 -1.70 5.21 -32.28
CA VAL A 22 -2.52 5.01 -31.11
C VAL A 22 -1.94 3.71 -30.59
N GLY A 23 -0.98 3.85 -29.67
CA GLY A 23 -0.40 2.72 -28.98
C GLY A 23 -1.59 2.04 -28.34
N CYS A 24 -2.08 1.00 -29.00
CA CYS A 24 -2.97 0.02 -28.44
C CYS A 24 -2.11 -0.64 -27.38
N ARG A 25 -1.96 0.02 -26.22
CA ARG A 25 -1.36 -0.56 -25.04
C ARG A 25 -2.26 -1.74 -24.76
N PRO A 26 -1.76 -2.99 -24.82
CA PRO A 26 -2.57 -4.12 -24.42
C PRO A 26 -3.09 -3.78 -23.03
N THR A 27 -4.41 -3.68 -22.91
CA THR A 27 -5.05 -3.39 -21.63
C THR A 27 -4.68 -4.53 -20.72
N THR A 28 -3.77 -4.29 -19.79
CA THR A 28 -3.42 -5.20 -18.70
C THR A 28 -4.20 -4.78 -17.46
N LEU A 29 -4.71 -5.71 -16.64
CA LEU A 29 -4.97 -5.48 -15.20
C LEU A 29 -3.76 -4.85 -14.58
N GLY A 30 -2.61 -5.33 -15.04
CA GLY A 30 -1.54 -5.69 -14.16
C GLY A 30 -0.59 -4.57 -13.86
N GLU A 31 -0.94 -3.31 -14.06
CA GLU A 31 -0.05 -2.24 -13.63
C GLU A 31 -0.44 -1.89 -12.20
N ILE A 32 0.11 -2.64 -11.24
CA ILE A 32 0.01 -2.35 -9.82
C ILE A 32 1.16 -1.40 -9.48
N TRP A 33 0.82 -0.27 -8.87
CA TRP A 33 1.79 0.74 -8.45
C TRP A 33 1.74 0.91 -6.94
N ILE A 34 2.85 0.65 -6.27
CA ILE A 34 3.00 1.03 -4.85
C ILE A 34 3.48 2.47 -4.78
N ILE A 35 2.87 3.27 -3.93
CA ILE A 35 3.33 4.62 -3.63
C ILE A 35 3.47 4.72 -2.12
N THR A 36 4.69 4.99 -1.65
CA THR A 36 4.94 5.22 -0.22
C THR A 36 4.60 6.66 0.16
N GLU A 37 4.35 6.92 1.44
CA GLU A 37 4.23 8.28 1.97
C GLU A 37 5.57 8.93 2.39
N GLY A 38 6.68 8.33 1.98
CA GLY A 38 8.02 8.66 2.47
C GLY A 38 8.83 7.41 2.82
N GLY A 39 9.99 7.64 3.44
CA GLY A 39 10.86 6.57 3.94
C GLY A 39 11.63 5.83 2.85
N ASP A 40 12.10 4.63 3.20
CA ASP A 40 12.77 3.70 2.30
C ASP A 40 11.85 2.52 2.00
N LEU A 41 11.93 1.96 0.80
CA LEU A 41 11.21 0.75 0.42
C LEU A 41 11.80 -0.51 1.07
N PHE A 42 13.07 -0.46 1.48
CA PHE A 42 13.79 -1.57 2.12
C PHE A 42 14.04 -1.30 3.61
N ASP A 43 13.06 -0.68 4.27
CA ASP A 43 13.12 -0.25 5.67
C ASP A 43 13.15 -1.39 6.70
N LYS A 44 13.09 -2.66 6.26
CA LYS A 44 12.94 -3.87 7.09
C LYS A 44 11.72 -3.82 8.01
N ALA A 45 10.73 -3.02 7.64
CA ALA A 45 9.54 -2.77 8.42
C ALA A 45 8.34 -2.60 7.48
N PHE A 46 7.64 -1.49 7.55
CA PHE A 46 6.31 -1.33 6.98
C PHE A 46 6.34 -1.30 5.44
N ASN A 47 7.17 -0.45 4.84
CA ASN A 47 7.19 -0.29 3.38
C ASN A 47 7.67 -1.57 2.69
N GLN A 48 8.67 -2.25 3.28
CA GLN A 48 9.17 -3.51 2.74
C GLN A 48 8.09 -4.59 2.76
N GLN A 49 7.30 -4.71 3.83
CA GLN A 49 6.21 -5.69 3.90
C GLN A 49 5.11 -5.43 2.86
N VAL A 50 4.81 -4.15 2.57
CA VAL A 50 3.89 -3.81 1.47
C VAL A 50 4.44 -4.24 0.11
N LEU A 51 5.73 -4.02 -0.14
CA LEU A 51 6.38 -4.47 -1.37
C LEU A 51 6.35 -5.99 -1.50
N GLU A 52 6.82 -6.71 -0.48
CA GLU A 52 6.94 -8.16 -0.49
C GLU A 52 5.58 -8.84 -0.66
N GLY A 53 4.54 -8.41 0.08
CA GLY A 53 3.19 -8.96 -0.09
C GLY A 53 2.60 -8.69 -1.47
N SER A 54 2.92 -7.54 -2.07
CA SER A 54 2.48 -7.23 -3.43
C SER A 54 3.25 -8.02 -4.50
N GLN A 55 4.53 -8.31 -4.27
CA GLN A 55 5.34 -9.17 -5.14
C GLN A 55 4.84 -10.61 -5.08
N ASP A 56 4.61 -11.14 -3.88
CA ASP A 56 4.04 -12.47 -3.67
C ASP A 56 2.69 -12.63 -4.38
N PHE A 57 1.82 -11.61 -4.29
CA PHE A 57 0.58 -11.59 -5.07
C PHE A 57 0.84 -11.67 -6.57
N VAL A 58 1.74 -10.85 -7.13
CA VAL A 58 2.02 -10.84 -8.57
C VAL A 58 2.62 -12.16 -9.04
N GLU A 59 3.53 -12.75 -8.27
CA GLU A 59 4.15 -14.04 -8.56
C GLU A 59 3.10 -15.15 -8.54
N THR A 60 2.33 -15.24 -7.47
CA THR A 60 1.24 -16.21 -7.31
C THR A 60 0.19 -16.04 -8.42
N PHE A 61 -0.18 -14.80 -8.72
CA PHE A 61 -1.16 -14.47 -9.75
C PHE A 61 -0.70 -14.94 -11.13
N ASN A 62 0.55 -14.69 -11.46
CA ASN A 62 1.10 -15.06 -12.77
C ASN A 62 1.37 -16.56 -12.90
N ALA A 63 1.78 -17.23 -11.81
CA ALA A 63 2.10 -18.66 -11.80
C ALA A 63 0.85 -19.56 -11.74
N ASN A 64 -0.18 -19.17 -10.99
CA ASN A 64 -1.31 -20.03 -10.63
C ASN A 64 -2.65 -19.51 -11.15
N ARG A 65 -2.73 -19.18 -12.45
CA ARG A 65 -3.92 -18.55 -13.05
C ARG A 65 -5.21 -19.38 -12.94
N GLU A 66 -5.09 -20.70 -12.86
CA GLU A 66 -6.23 -21.60 -12.68
C GLU A 66 -6.79 -21.57 -11.24
N VAL A 67 -5.97 -21.25 -10.24
CA VAL A 67 -6.45 -21.17 -8.84
C VAL A 67 -7.34 -19.95 -8.64
N ILE A 68 -6.98 -18.84 -9.30
CA ILE A 68 -7.69 -17.56 -9.23
C ILE A 68 -8.84 -17.44 -10.23
N SER A 69 -8.99 -18.39 -11.17
CA SER A 69 -10.11 -18.37 -12.14
C SER A 69 -11.49 -18.57 -11.53
N ASN A 70 -11.55 -19.01 -10.27
CA ASN A 70 -12.80 -19.16 -9.52
C ASN A 70 -13.24 -17.86 -8.81
N ILE A 71 -12.44 -16.78 -8.87
CA ILE A 71 -12.81 -15.49 -8.30
C ILE A 71 -13.82 -14.80 -9.23
N PRO A 72 -15.02 -14.41 -8.76
CA PRO A 72 -16.00 -13.73 -9.60
C PRO A 72 -15.44 -12.46 -10.26
N GLY A 73 -15.57 -12.36 -11.59
CA GLY A 73 -15.09 -11.21 -12.36
C GLY A 73 -13.62 -11.30 -12.79
N PHE A 74 -13.02 -12.47 -12.65
CA PHE A 74 -11.65 -12.78 -13.10
C PHE A 74 -11.56 -13.06 -14.60
N GLU A 75 -12.67 -13.36 -15.27
CA GLU A 75 -12.72 -13.79 -16.67
C GLU A 75 -12.16 -12.74 -17.63
N GLN A 76 -12.37 -11.46 -17.31
CA GLN A 76 -11.80 -10.31 -18.03
C GLN A 76 -10.27 -10.19 -17.87
N TRP A 77 -9.70 -10.97 -16.96
CA TRP A 77 -8.36 -10.79 -16.45
C TRP A 77 -7.42 -11.99 -16.61
N LYS A 78 -7.99 -13.16 -16.92
CA LYS A 78 -7.31 -14.43 -17.06
C LYS A 78 -6.09 -14.42 -18.00
N ASP A 79 -6.10 -13.60 -19.06
CA ASP A 79 -5.04 -13.58 -20.09
C ASP A 79 -4.03 -12.44 -19.90
N GLN A 80 -4.14 -11.65 -18.84
CA GLN A 80 -3.34 -10.43 -18.65
C GLN A 80 -2.35 -10.60 -17.49
N PRO A 81 -1.02 -10.42 -17.68
CA PRO A 81 -0.05 -10.49 -16.60
C PRO A 81 -0.18 -9.37 -15.61
N ALA A 82 -0.01 -9.71 -14.33
CA ALA A 82 0.22 -8.77 -13.26
C ALA A 82 1.70 -8.34 -13.25
N ARG A 83 1.95 -7.07 -12.94
CA ARG A 83 3.26 -6.44 -12.82
C ARG A 83 3.22 -5.47 -11.67
N ILE A 84 4.38 -5.22 -11.10
CA ILE A 84 4.51 -4.26 -10.02
C ILE A 84 5.55 -3.21 -10.35
N LYS A 85 5.22 -1.96 -10.02
CA LYS A 85 6.11 -0.81 -10.04
C LYS A 85 5.92 -0.06 -8.73
N TRP A 86 6.85 0.83 -8.41
CA TRP A 86 6.75 1.61 -7.19
C TRP A 86 7.29 3.02 -7.38
N ILE A 87 6.78 3.94 -6.57
CA ILE A 87 7.29 5.29 -6.38
C ILE A 87 7.56 5.45 -4.89
N ILE A 88 8.82 5.72 -4.55
CA ILE A 88 9.17 6.17 -3.19
C ILE A 88 8.87 7.65 -3.17
N SER A 89 7.82 8.06 -2.45
CA SER A 89 7.52 9.48 -2.35
C SER A 89 8.62 10.16 -1.54
N LYS A 90 8.98 11.38 -1.92
CA LYS A 90 9.95 12.20 -1.18
C LYS A 90 9.47 12.49 0.24
N ASP A 91 8.18 12.73 0.36
CA ASP A 91 7.47 13.09 1.58
C ASP A 91 5.99 12.66 1.47
N GLY A 92 5.25 12.81 2.56
CA GLY A 92 3.82 12.53 2.63
C GLY A 92 2.97 13.77 2.40
N GLU A 93 3.50 14.79 1.72
CA GLU A 93 2.77 16.03 1.45
C GLU A 93 1.73 15.80 0.35
N LEU A 94 0.56 16.45 0.52
CA LEU A 94 -0.61 16.30 -0.35
C LEU A 94 -0.27 16.42 -1.85
N ALA A 95 0.45 17.49 -2.21
CA ALA A 95 0.79 17.77 -3.61
C ALA A 95 1.74 16.72 -4.19
N THR A 96 2.71 16.25 -3.39
CA THR A 96 3.65 15.20 -3.81
C THR A 96 2.90 13.90 -4.07
N LEU A 97 2.02 13.50 -3.15
CA LEU A 97 1.24 12.27 -3.28
C LEU A 97 0.31 12.31 -4.50
N GLN A 98 -0.45 13.41 -4.68
CA GLN A 98 -1.31 13.57 -5.86
C GLN A 98 -0.53 13.56 -7.17
N ASN A 99 0.66 14.17 -7.19
CA ASN A 99 1.54 14.11 -8.36
C ASN A 99 2.00 12.67 -8.65
N ASN A 100 2.34 11.88 -7.63
CA ASN A 100 2.71 10.48 -7.80
C ASN A 100 1.53 9.64 -8.33
N TYR A 101 0.30 9.91 -7.88
CA TYR A 101 -0.90 9.26 -8.42
C TYR A 101 -1.07 9.56 -9.91
N ASN A 102 -0.85 10.82 -10.31
CA ASN A 102 -0.90 11.23 -11.72
C ASN A 102 0.16 10.48 -12.53
N ILE A 103 1.41 10.43 -12.05
CA ILE A 103 2.51 9.69 -12.71
C ILE A 103 2.12 8.23 -12.92
N ALA A 104 1.66 7.54 -11.87
CA ALA A 104 1.26 6.14 -11.94
C ALA A 104 0.11 5.94 -12.94
N SER A 105 -0.94 6.77 -12.86
CA SER A 105 -2.11 6.71 -13.75
C SER A 105 -1.72 6.93 -15.22
N TYR A 106 -0.93 7.97 -15.54
CA TYR A 106 -0.43 8.21 -16.90
C TYR A 106 0.49 7.09 -17.41
N ALA A 107 1.24 6.46 -16.49
CA ALA A 107 2.06 5.30 -16.83
C ALA A 107 1.25 4.01 -17.06
N GLY A 108 -0.05 4.02 -16.75
CA GLY A 108 -0.99 2.94 -17.06
C GLY A 108 -1.48 2.15 -15.86
N ALA A 109 -1.25 2.64 -14.62
CA ALA A 109 -1.73 2.00 -13.41
C ALA A 109 -3.22 1.65 -13.48
N LYS A 110 -3.58 0.45 -13.02
CA LYS A 110 -4.98 0.06 -12.77
C LYS A 110 -5.27 -0.02 -11.28
N THR A 111 -4.25 -0.27 -10.48
CA THR A 111 -4.34 -0.28 -9.03
C THR A 111 -3.16 0.48 -8.46
N ILE A 112 -3.46 1.42 -7.57
CA ILE A 112 -2.47 2.15 -6.79
C ILE A 112 -2.59 1.70 -5.33
N ILE A 113 -1.53 1.12 -4.81
CA ILE A 113 -1.39 0.74 -3.40
C ILE A 113 -0.72 1.92 -2.68
N CYS A 114 -1.46 2.53 -1.77
CA CYS A 114 -1.05 3.64 -0.94
C CYS A 114 -0.54 3.10 0.40
N ALA A 115 0.78 3.15 0.61
CA ALA A 115 1.41 2.63 1.83
C ALA A 115 1.50 3.72 2.89
N GLY A 116 0.52 3.74 3.80
CA GLY A 116 0.53 4.58 5.00
C GLY A 116 -0.65 5.56 5.09
N TYR A 117 -0.82 6.14 6.28
CA TYR A 117 -1.96 6.98 6.65
C TYR A 117 -1.96 8.39 6.05
N ARG A 118 -0.80 8.95 5.67
CA ARG A 118 -0.68 10.29 5.06
C ARG A 118 -1.27 10.35 3.65
N HIS A 119 -1.63 9.22 3.07
CA HIS A 119 -2.40 9.17 1.83
C HIS A 119 -3.86 9.61 1.99
N ILE A 120 -4.44 9.58 3.21
CA ILE A 120 -5.83 9.97 3.49
C ILE A 120 -6.18 11.35 2.93
N PRO A 121 -5.46 12.45 3.28
CA PRO A 121 -5.79 13.78 2.77
C PRO A 121 -5.69 13.89 1.25
N ALA A 122 -4.88 13.03 0.60
CA ALA A 122 -4.72 13.01 -0.85
C ALA A 122 -5.83 12.25 -1.59
N LEU A 123 -6.65 11.49 -0.87
CA LEU A 123 -7.69 10.60 -1.43
C LEU A 123 -9.09 11.12 -1.10
N THR A 124 -9.36 12.41 -1.35
CA THR A 124 -10.70 12.98 -1.20
C THR A 124 -11.71 12.30 -2.14
N PRO A 125 -13.03 12.39 -1.87
CA PRO A 125 -14.05 11.84 -2.77
C PRO A 125 -13.93 12.33 -4.21
N GLU A 126 -13.57 13.60 -4.43
CA GLU A 126 -13.37 14.18 -5.76
C GLU A 126 -12.19 13.52 -6.48
N ILE A 127 -11.07 13.33 -5.78
CA ILE A 127 -9.89 12.67 -6.33
C ILE A 127 -10.20 11.20 -6.66
N GLN A 128 -10.83 10.49 -5.73
CA GLN A 128 -11.28 9.12 -5.93
C GLN A 128 -12.15 9.01 -7.18
N LYS A 129 -13.12 9.92 -7.37
CA LYS A 129 -13.98 9.94 -8.56
C LYS A 129 -13.19 10.17 -9.85
N ILE A 130 -12.27 11.12 -9.89
CA ILE A 130 -11.42 11.38 -11.07
C ILE A 130 -10.69 10.11 -11.49
N TYR A 131 -10.07 9.41 -10.55
CA TYR A 131 -9.34 8.18 -10.84
C TYR A 131 -10.26 7.00 -11.17
N ALA A 132 -11.46 6.95 -10.59
CA ALA A 132 -12.47 5.96 -10.96
C ALA A 132 -12.89 6.12 -12.42
N ASP A 133 -13.10 7.35 -12.88
CA ASP A 133 -13.43 7.67 -14.27
C ASP A 133 -12.28 7.29 -15.25
N LEU A 134 -11.04 7.31 -14.76
CA LEU A 134 -9.84 6.81 -15.48
C LEU A 134 -9.66 5.28 -15.40
N GLY A 135 -10.53 4.57 -14.67
CA GLY A 135 -10.42 3.13 -14.45
C GLY A 135 -9.28 2.72 -13.50
N VAL A 136 -8.84 3.62 -12.63
CA VAL A 136 -7.83 3.39 -11.59
C VAL A 136 -8.54 3.17 -10.25
N ARG A 137 -8.05 2.19 -9.47
CA ARG A 137 -8.56 1.86 -8.13
C ARG A 137 -7.46 2.02 -7.09
N PHE A 138 -7.86 2.27 -5.85
CA PHE A 138 -6.93 2.42 -4.74
C PHE A 138 -7.03 1.28 -3.73
N ILE A 139 -5.90 0.93 -3.15
CA ILE A 139 -5.80 0.15 -1.91
C ILE A 139 -5.04 1.01 -0.92
N LEU A 140 -5.66 1.39 0.19
CA LEU A 140 -5.04 2.14 1.28
C LEU A 140 -4.62 1.18 2.38
N ILE A 141 -3.34 1.15 2.72
CA ILE A 141 -2.81 0.31 3.78
C ILE A 141 -2.54 1.17 5.01
N ASP A 142 -2.86 0.62 6.18
CA ASP A 142 -2.71 1.23 7.50
C ASP A 142 -3.76 2.30 7.84
N SER A 143 -4.81 2.42 7.02
CA SER A 143 -5.92 3.33 7.31
C SER A 143 -7.19 3.02 6.50
N LEU A 144 -8.26 3.74 6.83
CA LEU A 144 -9.58 3.65 6.22
C LEU A 144 -10.13 5.04 5.91
N ILE A 145 -10.81 5.16 4.77
CA ILE A 145 -11.65 6.32 4.44
C ILE A 145 -13.11 5.88 4.58
N LYS A 146 -13.92 6.67 5.29
CA LYS A 146 -15.36 6.41 5.41
C LYS A 146 -16.04 6.65 4.07
N ASN A 147 -16.92 5.73 3.66
CA ASN A 147 -17.67 5.79 2.40
C ASN A 147 -16.75 5.96 1.15
N PRO A 148 -15.83 5.01 0.91
CA PRO A 148 -14.94 5.09 -0.24
C PRO A 148 -15.73 4.95 -1.56
N ILE A 149 -15.24 5.58 -2.63
CA ILE A 149 -15.84 5.49 -3.97
C ILE A 149 -15.15 4.38 -4.79
N ASN A 150 -13.83 4.41 -4.89
CA ASN A 150 -13.02 3.46 -5.68
C ASN A 150 -11.79 2.96 -4.89
N LEU A 151 -11.96 2.79 -3.59
CA LEU A 151 -10.89 2.48 -2.65
C LEU A 151 -11.26 1.31 -1.74
N ALA A 152 -10.32 0.41 -1.52
CA ALA A 152 -10.35 -0.56 -0.43
C ALA A 152 -9.33 -0.14 0.65
N GLY A 153 -9.69 -0.24 1.93
CA GLY A 153 -8.78 0.00 3.03
C GLY A 153 -8.39 -1.30 3.74
N ILE A 154 -7.13 -1.41 4.12
CA ILE A 154 -6.58 -2.52 4.91
C ILE A 154 -6.07 -1.92 6.22
N THR A 155 -6.64 -2.37 7.33
CA THR A 155 -6.19 -2.01 8.68
C THR A 155 -5.77 -3.23 9.46
N TYR A 156 -4.97 -2.97 10.50
CA TYR A 156 -4.41 -3.99 11.36
C TYR A 156 -5.05 -3.91 12.75
N ALA A 157 -5.19 -5.06 13.40
CA ALA A 157 -5.55 -5.11 14.82
C ALA A 157 -4.32 -4.82 15.69
N ALA A 158 -3.77 -3.61 15.54
CA ALA A 158 -2.54 -3.14 16.19
C ALA A 158 -2.52 -3.41 17.69
N GLU A 159 -3.60 -3.03 18.38
CA GLU A 159 -3.79 -3.25 19.82
C GLU A 159 -3.58 -4.74 20.21
N LYS A 160 -4.21 -5.67 19.48
CA LYS A 160 -4.15 -7.11 19.80
C LYS A 160 -2.75 -7.67 19.59
N SER A 161 -2.09 -7.30 18.50
CA SER A 161 -0.73 -7.75 18.21
C SER A 161 0.27 -7.23 19.25
N SER A 162 0.18 -5.94 19.60
CA SER A 162 1.02 -5.32 20.61
C SER A 162 0.74 -5.84 22.02
N TYR A 163 -0.50 -6.20 22.35
CA TYR A 163 -0.85 -6.88 23.60
C TYR A 163 -0.10 -8.20 23.74
N LEU A 164 -0.11 -9.04 22.69
CA LEU A 164 0.59 -10.32 22.70
C LEU A 164 2.12 -10.14 22.78
N ALA A 165 2.66 -9.17 22.05
CA ALA A 165 4.09 -8.85 22.09
C ALA A 165 4.53 -8.38 23.49
N ALA A 166 3.74 -7.53 24.13
CA ALA A 166 4.01 -7.08 25.51
C ALA A 166 3.92 -8.23 26.51
N LEU A 167 2.93 -9.12 26.39
CA LEU A 167 2.81 -10.29 27.26
C LEU A 167 4.02 -11.22 27.11
N ALA A 168 4.43 -11.51 25.87
CA ALA A 168 5.61 -12.33 25.59
C ALA A 168 6.89 -11.68 26.15
N GLY A 169 7.06 -10.38 25.95
CA GLY A 169 8.19 -9.63 26.50
C GLY A 169 8.22 -9.64 28.02
N ALA A 170 7.07 -9.52 28.69
CA ALA A 170 6.97 -9.55 30.14
C ALA A 170 7.34 -10.92 30.71
N ILE A 171 6.83 -12.00 30.10
CA ILE A 171 7.19 -13.38 30.44
C ILE A 171 8.69 -13.58 30.30
N TRP A 172 9.25 -13.20 29.16
CA TRP A 172 10.68 -13.36 28.88
C TRP A 172 11.54 -12.58 29.88
N LEU A 173 11.16 -11.34 30.18
CA LEU A 173 11.91 -10.46 31.08
C LEU A 173 11.93 -11.02 32.51
N VAL A 174 10.82 -11.57 32.99
CA VAL A 174 10.77 -12.25 34.30
C VAL A 174 11.58 -13.55 34.30
N ALA A 175 11.47 -14.36 33.24
CA ALA A 175 12.22 -15.61 33.12
C ALA A 175 13.74 -15.40 33.03
N ASN A 176 14.18 -14.19 32.72
CA ASN A 176 15.59 -13.82 32.59
C ASN A 176 16.00 -12.76 33.63
N HIS A 177 15.25 -12.62 34.72
CA HIS A 177 15.43 -11.52 35.67
C HIS A 177 16.84 -11.47 36.28
N GLU A 178 17.50 -12.61 36.48
CA GLU A 178 18.89 -12.66 36.98
C GLU A 178 19.89 -11.92 36.08
N LYS A 179 19.60 -11.75 34.78
CA LYS A 179 20.44 -10.97 33.85
C LYS A 179 20.33 -9.47 34.05
N TYR A 180 19.31 -9.00 34.77
CA TYR A 180 18.96 -7.60 34.91
C TYR A 180 18.98 -7.22 36.39
N GLN A 181 20.17 -6.96 36.92
CA GLN A 181 20.33 -6.57 38.32
C GLN A 181 20.08 -5.07 38.51
N SER A 182 19.33 -4.77 39.58
CA SER A 182 19.06 -3.48 40.22
C SER A 182 18.00 -2.57 39.57
N ASN A 183 16.97 -2.24 40.37
CA ASN A 183 15.86 -1.28 40.14
C ASN A 183 14.59 -1.74 39.41
N GLY A 184 14.31 -3.05 39.46
CA GLY A 184 13.04 -3.61 39.00
C GLY A 184 12.96 -3.73 37.48
N LEU A 185 12.20 -4.73 37.03
CA LEU A 185 12.03 -5.00 35.61
C LEU A 185 11.11 -3.94 34.99
N LYS A 186 11.60 -3.28 33.94
CA LYS A 186 10.86 -2.24 33.22
C LYS A 186 10.76 -2.62 31.75
N MET A 187 9.61 -2.33 31.17
CA MET A 187 9.36 -2.48 29.75
C MET A 187 9.01 -1.12 29.18
N SER A 188 9.34 -0.91 27.91
CA SER A 188 9.10 0.35 27.22
C SER A 188 8.81 0.06 25.76
N THR A 189 7.99 0.92 25.18
CA THR A 189 7.70 0.94 23.75
C THR A 189 7.98 2.34 23.23
N PHE A 190 8.24 2.46 21.93
CA PHE A 190 8.42 3.73 21.25
C PHE A 190 7.48 3.79 20.04
N GLY A 191 6.97 4.99 19.77
CA GLY A 191 6.13 5.27 18.61
C GLY A 191 6.70 6.49 17.90
N ALA A 192 6.76 6.45 16.57
CA ALA A 192 7.37 7.54 15.79
C ALA A 192 6.47 8.78 15.72
N ILE A 193 5.22 8.59 15.26
CA ILE A 193 4.25 9.67 15.03
C ILE A 193 2.95 9.27 15.74
N PRO A 194 2.27 10.18 16.46
CA PRO A 194 1.06 9.87 17.20
C PRO A 194 -0.16 9.74 16.27
N THR A 195 -0.21 8.66 15.48
CA THR A 195 -1.36 8.27 14.66
C THR A 195 -2.26 7.30 15.42
N ASP A 196 -3.50 7.12 14.97
CA ASP A 196 -4.45 6.18 15.60
C ASP A 196 -3.84 4.77 15.74
N VAL A 197 -3.21 4.25 14.70
CA VAL A 197 -2.57 2.93 14.72
C VAL A 197 -1.40 2.86 15.71
N VAL A 198 -0.58 3.91 15.81
CA VAL A 198 0.53 3.94 16.78
C VAL A 198 0.00 4.02 18.20
N VAL A 199 -1.06 4.81 18.44
CA VAL A 199 -1.71 4.90 19.74
C VAL A 199 -2.35 3.57 20.13
N GLU A 200 -3.04 2.89 19.22
CA GLU A 200 -3.60 1.56 19.43
C GLU A 200 -2.52 0.53 19.79
N ASN A 201 -1.38 0.55 19.10
CA ASN A 201 -0.23 -0.29 19.45
C ASN A 201 0.26 -0.01 20.88
N MET A 202 0.41 1.25 21.26
CA MET A 202 0.85 1.63 22.61
C MET A 202 -0.16 1.21 23.69
N ILE A 203 -1.47 1.35 23.43
CA ILE A 203 -2.54 0.91 24.33
C ILE A 203 -2.49 -0.61 24.50
N GLY A 204 -2.39 -1.37 23.41
CA GLY A 204 -2.27 -2.82 23.44
C GLY A 204 -1.05 -3.28 24.25
N TYR A 205 0.09 -2.65 23.99
CA TYR A 205 1.34 -2.92 24.72
C TYR A 205 1.17 -2.67 26.22
N TYR A 206 0.60 -1.52 26.61
CA TYR A 206 0.31 -1.21 28.02
C TYR A 206 -0.58 -2.27 28.66
N TRP A 207 -1.68 -2.66 28.01
CA TRP A 207 -2.60 -3.66 28.54
C TRP A 207 -1.97 -5.04 28.68
N GLY A 208 -1.05 -5.43 27.78
CA GLY A 208 -0.31 -6.68 27.89
C GLY A 208 0.56 -6.74 29.15
N VAL A 209 1.33 -5.68 29.40
CA VAL A 209 2.15 -5.55 30.61
C VAL A 209 1.27 -5.49 31.87
N TYR A 210 0.20 -4.69 31.84
CA TYR A 210 -0.71 -4.52 32.97
C TYR A 210 -1.39 -5.85 33.35
N TYR A 211 -1.90 -6.58 32.37
CA TYR A 211 -2.54 -7.87 32.58
C TYR A 211 -1.59 -8.89 33.21
N PHE A 212 -0.35 -8.98 32.70
CA PHE A 212 0.66 -9.86 33.25
C PHE A 212 0.94 -9.57 34.74
N ASN A 213 1.08 -8.28 35.08
CA ASN A 213 1.31 -7.87 36.46
C ASN A 213 0.14 -8.22 37.38
N LEU A 214 -1.11 -8.04 36.94
CA LEU A 214 -2.29 -8.45 37.71
C LEU A 214 -2.32 -9.96 37.98
N LYS A 215 -2.01 -10.79 36.98
CA LYS A 215 -1.98 -12.26 37.14
C LYS A 215 -0.88 -12.71 38.11
N LYS A 216 0.32 -12.10 38.04
CA LYS A 216 1.41 -12.39 38.96
C LYS A 216 1.05 -12.01 40.41
N LEU A 217 0.35 -10.89 40.60
CA LEU A 217 -0.10 -10.44 41.93
C LEU A 217 -1.07 -11.44 42.56
N MET A 218 -1.99 -12.02 41.77
CA MET A 218 -2.96 -12.99 42.29
C MET A 218 -2.32 -14.32 42.72
N ILE A 219 -1.28 -14.78 42.03
CA ILE A 219 -0.55 -16.01 42.41
C ILE A 219 0.28 -15.81 43.68
N ALA A 220 0.73 -14.59 43.97
CA ALA A 220 1.49 -14.28 45.19
C ALA A 220 0.61 -14.17 46.45
N ILE A 221 -0.71 -14.11 46.31
CA ILE A 221 -1.68 -13.95 47.41
C ILE A 221 -2.43 -15.26 47.70
N SER A 222 -2.36 -16.26 46.81
CA SER A 222 -2.94 -17.61 46.98
C SER A 222 -1.94 -18.59 47.60
#